data_AF-A0A953JG02-F1
#
_entry.id   AF-A0A953JG02-F1
#
_cell.length_a   1.000
_cell.length_b   1.000
_cell.length_c   1.000
_cell.angle_alpha   90.00
_cell.angle_beta   90.00
_cell.angle_gamma   90.00
#
_symmetry.space_group_name_H-M   'P 1'
#
loop_
_entity.id
_entity.type
_entity.pdbx_description
1 polymer ?
#
loop_
_entity_poly.entity_id
_entity_poly.type
_entity_poly.pdbx_seq_one_letter_code
_entity_poly.pdbx_strand_id
1 'polypeptide(L)'
;MADLPQSVDIFEEGPREGFQIEPGPIPTAEKIALIEALSDTGLRHIQICSFVNPRLVPGWADAEAVAGGFAPRPGVHYAALWFNENGLNRALAFRDRLTMVGSISLAASDAFSVKNLNRDHQANLEAMRKQTAAHLKHGIPVTRIGVMAAFGCN
;
A
#
# COMPACT_ATOMS: atom_id res chain seq x y z
N MET A 1 1.49 -17.32 33.26
CA MET A 1 1.17 -16.13 32.44
C MET A 1 1.32 -16.55 30.99
N ALA A 2 0.37 -16.17 30.11
CA ALA A 2 0.48 -16.50 28.69
C ALA A 2 1.70 -15.78 28.09
N ASP A 3 2.45 -16.46 27.23
CA ASP A 3 3.64 -15.93 26.52
C ASP A 3 3.21 -15.03 25.36
N LEU A 4 2.51 -13.94 25.70
CA LEU A 4 1.93 -13.00 24.74
C LEU A 4 2.73 -11.70 24.73
N PRO A 5 2.81 -11.03 23.57
CA PRO A 5 3.47 -9.74 23.48
C PRO A 5 2.77 -8.70 24.35
N GLN A 6 3.54 -7.76 24.91
CA GLN A 6 3.01 -6.67 25.73
C GLN A 6 2.24 -5.62 24.91
N SER A 7 2.44 -5.59 23.59
CA SER A 7 1.78 -4.67 22.66
C SER A 7 1.64 -5.29 21.27
N VAL A 8 0.72 -4.75 20.48
CA VAL A 8 0.50 -5.11 19.07
C VAL A 8 0.39 -3.82 18.26
N ASP A 9 0.99 -3.83 17.06
CA ASP A 9 0.79 -2.80 16.04
C ASP A 9 -0.30 -3.25 15.06
N ILE A 10 -1.30 -2.40 14.86
CA ILE A 10 -2.34 -2.60 13.85
C ILE A 10 -2.01 -1.73 12.64
N PHE A 11 -1.90 -2.38 11.48
CA PHE A 11 -1.77 -1.73 10.18
C PHE A 11 -3.13 -1.78 9.50
N GLU A 12 -3.83 -0.64 9.50
CA GLU A 12 -5.16 -0.50 8.93
C GLU A 12 -5.08 -0.41 7.40
N GLU A 13 -5.66 -1.40 6.73
CA GLU A 13 -5.61 -1.54 5.26
C GLU A 13 -6.99 -1.30 4.61
N GLY A 14 -8.06 -1.12 5.40
CA GLY A 14 -9.43 -0.92 4.95
C GLY A 14 -9.57 0.19 3.91
N PRO A 15 -8.99 1.39 4.12
CA PRO A 15 -9.05 2.44 3.10
C PRO A 15 -8.33 2.07 1.80
N ARG A 16 -7.31 1.21 1.79
CA ARG A 16 -6.63 0.80 0.54
C ARG A 16 -7.21 -0.48 -0.04
N GLU A 17 -7.07 -1.59 0.66
CA GLU A 17 -7.50 -2.92 0.22
C GLU A 17 -9.02 -3.03 0.18
N GLY A 18 -9.71 -2.55 1.24
CA GLY A 18 -11.16 -2.61 1.34
C GLY A 18 -11.85 -1.88 0.19
N PHE A 19 -11.52 -0.60 -0.01
CA PHE A 19 -12.11 0.20 -1.11
C PHE A 19 -11.86 -0.40 -2.50
N GLN A 20 -10.79 -1.18 -2.68
CA GLN A 20 -10.48 -1.79 -3.97
C GLN A 20 -11.40 -2.97 -4.31
N ILE A 21 -11.97 -3.65 -3.30
CA ILE A 21 -12.85 -4.81 -3.48
C ILE A 21 -14.33 -4.47 -3.35
N GLU A 22 -14.67 -3.32 -2.77
CA GLU A 22 -16.05 -2.86 -2.63
C GLU A 22 -16.72 -2.63 -3.99
N PRO A 23 -18.01 -2.96 -4.13
CA PRO A 23 -18.74 -2.75 -5.37
C PRO A 23 -19.03 -1.26 -5.59
N GLY A 24 -18.76 -0.80 -6.81
CA GLY A 24 -19.09 0.57 -7.24
C GLY A 24 -18.08 1.63 -6.79
N PRO A 25 -18.24 2.88 -7.27
CA PRO A 25 -17.34 3.95 -6.92
C PRO A 25 -17.63 4.49 -5.51
N ILE A 26 -16.61 4.57 -4.67
CA ILE A 26 -16.65 5.31 -3.41
C ILE A 26 -16.23 6.75 -3.70
N PRO A 27 -17.07 7.77 -3.41
CA PRO A 27 -16.69 9.16 -3.63
C PRO A 27 -15.44 9.54 -2.83
N THR A 28 -14.57 10.39 -3.41
CA THR A 28 -13.33 10.83 -2.77
C THR A 28 -13.56 11.45 -1.39
N ALA A 29 -14.63 12.22 -1.22
CA ALA A 29 -14.99 12.84 0.06
C ALA A 29 -15.28 11.79 1.15
N GLU A 30 -15.95 10.69 0.80
CA GLU A 30 -16.25 9.59 1.72
C GLU A 30 -15.00 8.79 2.08
N LYS A 31 -14.09 8.59 1.12
CA LYS A 31 -12.78 7.99 1.40
C LYS A 31 -12.00 8.80 2.43
N ILE A 32 -11.93 10.12 2.21
CA ILE A 32 -11.26 11.04 3.13
C ILE A 32 -11.93 11.03 4.50
N ALA A 33 -13.27 11.10 4.54
CA ALA A 33 -14.02 11.08 5.80
C ALA A 33 -13.71 9.82 6.62
N LEU A 34 -13.64 8.64 5.98
CA LEU A 34 -13.26 7.41 6.68
C LEU A 34 -11.80 7.44 7.18
N ILE A 35 -10.86 7.91 6.35
CA ILE A 35 -9.44 8.02 6.75
C ILE A 35 -9.30 8.91 7.98
N GLU A 36 -9.98 10.06 7.99
CA GLU A 36 -9.93 10.98 9.13
C GLU A 36 -10.60 10.40 10.36
N ALA A 37 -11.75 9.75 10.22
CA ALA A 37 -12.41 9.06 11.34
C ALA A 37 -11.51 7.97 11.94
N LEU A 38 -10.84 7.16 11.11
CA LEU A 38 -9.87 6.16 11.55
C LEU A 38 -8.68 6.78 12.28
N SER A 39 -8.25 7.98 11.85
CA SER A 39 -7.12 8.69 12.46
C SER A 39 -7.40 9.11 13.90
N ASP A 40 -8.66 9.26 14.27
CA ASP A 40 -9.10 9.68 15.59
C ASP A 40 -9.36 8.48 16.54
N THR A 41 -9.12 7.23 16.08
CA THR A 41 -9.37 6.00 16.88
C THR A 41 -8.18 5.55 17.75
N GLY A 42 -7.01 6.15 17.57
CA GLY A 42 -5.75 5.70 18.19
C GLY A 42 -4.93 4.72 17.34
N LEU A 43 -5.37 4.41 16.11
CA LEU A 43 -4.55 3.71 15.12
C LEU A 43 -3.26 4.50 14.82
N ARG A 44 -2.14 3.78 14.71
CA ARG A 44 -0.83 4.37 14.37
C ARG A 44 -0.46 4.25 12.90
N HIS A 45 -1.05 3.31 12.18
CA HIS A 45 -0.68 3.02 10.78
C HIS A 45 -1.93 2.84 9.95
N ILE A 46 -2.10 3.68 8.92
CA ILE A 46 -3.25 3.65 8.02
C ILE A 46 -2.72 3.70 6.58
N GLN A 47 -3.08 2.71 5.77
CA GLN A 47 -2.79 2.73 4.34
C GLN A 47 -3.98 3.35 3.58
N ILE A 48 -3.77 4.53 3.01
CA ILE A 48 -4.88 5.40 2.60
C ILE A 48 -5.23 5.34 1.12
N CYS A 49 -4.29 4.94 0.26
CA CYS A 49 -4.53 4.88 -1.19
C CYS A 49 -3.49 4.04 -1.94
N SER A 50 -3.74 3.84 -3.24
CA SER A 50 -2.87 3.11 -4.16
C SER A 50 -2.55 3.95 -5.39
N PHE A 51 -1.27 4.27 -5.60
CA PHE A 51 -0.78 4.96 -6.80
C PHE A 51 -0.55 3.98 -7.95
N VAL A 52 -1.61 3.28 -8.35
CA VAL A 52 -1.62 2.27 -9.42
C VAL A 52 -2.18 2.84 -10.73
N ASN A 53 -2.11 2.05 -11.80
CA ASN A 53 -2.67 2.44 -13.08
C ASN A 53 -4.21 2.54 -12.97
N PRO A 54 -4.82 3.72 -13.13
CA PRO A 54 -6.26 3.91 -12.95
C PRO A 54 -7.09 3.22 -14.02
N ARG A 55 -6.49 2.83 -15.16
CA ARG A 55 -7.17 1.99 -16.16
C ARG A 55 -7.32 0.54 -15.71
N LEU A 56 -6.36 0.05 -14.91
CA LEU A 56 -6.39 -1.32 -14.37
C LEU A 56 -7.16 -1.38 -13.05
N VAL A 57 -7.11 -0.30 -12.26
CA VAL A 57 -7.78 -0.21 -10.97
C VAL A 57 -8.54 1.13 -10.90
N PRO A 58 -9.75 1.22 -11.49
CA PRO A 58 -10.51 2.47 -11.59
C PRO A 58 -10.87 3.09 -10.23
N GLY A 59 -11.02 2.26 -9.19
CA GLY A 59 -11.27 2.71 -7.82
C GLY A 59 -10.18 3.60 -7.23
N TRP A 60 -8.99 3.66 -7.85
CA TRP A 60 -7.88 4.52 -7.44
C TRP A 60 -7.53 5.62 -8.45
N ALA A 61 -8.47 5.98 -9.33
CA ALA A 61 -8.32 7.13 -10.22
C ALA A 61 -8.19 8.48 -9.49
N ASP A 62 -8.66 8.55 -8.24
CA ASP A 62 -8.65 9.71 -7.37
C ASP A 62 -7.58 9.65 -6.28
N ALA A 63 -6.55 8.79 -6.42
CA ALA A 63 -5.53 8.58 -5.38
C ALA A 63 -4.82 9.88 -4.96
N GLU A 64 -4.52 10.78 -5.89
CA GLU A 64 -3.95 12.10 -5.61
C GLU A 64 -4.90 13.00 -4.82
N ALA A 65 -6.19 12.96 -5.14
CA ALA A 65 -7.20 13.75 -4.44
C ALA A 65 -7.39 13.26 -3.00
N VAL A 66 -7.35 11.94 -2.79
CA VAL A 66 -7.34 11.35 -1.44
C VAL A 66 -6.05 11.74 -0.70
N ALA A 67 -4.88 11.50 -1.30
CA ALA A 67 -3.58 11.74 -0.68
C ALA A 67 -3.31 13.23 -0.38
N GLY A 68 -3.94 14.15 -1.12
CA GLY A 68 -3.86 15.60 -0.89
C GLY A 68 -5.01 16.17 -0.03
N GLY A 69 -6.11 15.42 0.14
CA GLY A 69 -7.36 15.95 0.70
C GLY A 69 -7.56 15.72 2.20
N PHE A 70 -7.02 14.62 2.77
CA PHE A 70 -7.19 14.32 4.20
C PHE A 70 -6.29 15.20 5.08
N ALA A 71 -6.69 15.52 6.31
CA ALA A 71 -5.89 16.25 7.28
C ALA A 71 -5.09 15.29 8.19
N PRO A 72 -3.74 15.23 8.09
CA PRO A 72 -2.93 14.31 8.90
C PRO A 72 -3.03 14.61 10.41
N ARG A 73 -3.20 13.55 11.21
CA ARG A 73 -3.10 13.61 12.67
C ARG A 73 -1.67 13.33 13.17
N PRO A 74 -1.16 14.11 14.15
CA PRO A 74 0.14 13.83 14.76
C PRO A 74 0.20 12.40 15.35
N GLY A 75 1.31 11.71 15.13
CA GLY A 75 1.51 10.34 15.65
C GLY A 75 0.90 9.23 14.82
N VAL A 76 0.25 9.55 13.69
CA VAL A 76 -0.30 8.56 12.74
C VAL A 76 0.56 8.52 11.47
N HIS A 77 0.93 7.31 11.06
CA HIS A 77 1.66 7.03 9.83
C HIS A 77 0.70 6.70 8.70
N TYR A 78 0.61 7.59 7.72
CA TYR A 78 -0.21 7.41 6.52
C TYR A 78 0.63 6.81 5.39
N ALA A 79 0.40 5.56 5.02
CA ALA A 79 1.10 4.90 3.94
C ALA A 79 0.26 4.89 2.65
N ALA A 80 0.93 4.70 1.51
CA ALA A 80 0.28 4.44 0.23
C ALA A 80 0.98 3.28 -0.48
N LEU A 81 0.29 2.65 -1.42
CA LEU A 81 0.83 1.54 -2.21
C LEU A 81 1.31 2.01 -3.59
N TRP A 82 2.41 1.45 -4.09
CA TRP A 82 2.83 1.55 -5.49
C TRP A 82 3.59 0.28 -5.90
N PHE A 83 3.53 -0.07 -7.19
CA PHE A 83 4.19 -1.27 -7.74
C PHE A 83 5.34 -0.96 -8.71
N ASN A 84 5.53 0.30 -9.10
CA ASN A 84 6.54 0.72 -10.06
C ASN A 84 7.01 2.16 -9.80
N GLU A 85 8.03 2.60 -10.53
CA GLU A 85 8.64 3.94 -10.39
C GLU A 85 7.64 5.05 -10.71
N ASN A 86 6.69 4.85 -11.64
CA ASN A 86 5.66 5.85 -11.94
C ASN A 86 4.71 6.06 -10.75
N GLY A 87 4.27 4.99 -10.10
CA GLY A 87 3.46 5.07 -8.88
C GLY A 87 4.22 5.71 -7.72
N LEU A 88 5.51 5.35 -7.56
CA LEU A 88 6.39 5.98 -6.58
C LEU A 88 6.54 7.49 -6.84
N ASN A 89 6.75 7.91 -8.09
CA ASN A 89 6.88 9.32 -8.46
C ASN A 89 5.62 10.12 -8.13
N ARG A 90 4.42 9.51 -8.32
CA ARG A 90 3.16 10.13 -7.89
C ARG A 90 3.06 10.26 -6.36
N ALA A 91 3.46 9.22 -5.63
CA ALA A 91 3.47 9.25 -4.16
C ALA A 91 4.45 10.31 -3.59
N LEU A 92 5.60 10.49 -4.25
CA LEU A 92 6.63 11.45 -3.83
C LEU A 92 6.15 12.90 -3.83
N ALA A 93 5.13 13.25 -4.62
CA ALA A 93 4.50 14.57 -4.60
C ALA A 93 3.81 14.89 -3.27
N PHE A 94 3.51 13.87 -2.45
CA PHE A 94 2.82 13.97 -1.16
C PHE A 94 3.71 13.50 0.01
N ARG A 95 5.04 13.52 -0.16
CA ARG A 95 6.02 13.03 0.83
C ARG A 95 6.01 13.75 2.17
N ASP A 96 5.41 14.93 2.23
CA ASP A 96 5.17 15.73 3.43
C ASP A 96 3.96 15.26 4.24
N ARG A 97 3.08 14.47 3.60
CA ARG A 97 1.83 13.91 4.17
C ARG A 97 1.91 12.40 4.36
N LEU A 98 2.68 11.71 3.52
CA LEU A 98 2.82 10.26 3.50
C LEU A 98 4.09 9.79 4.22
N THR A 99 3.93 8.73 5.00
CA THR A 99 5.03 7.93 5.51
C THR A 99 5.56 7.05 4.38
N MET A 100 6.70 7.45 3.82
CA MET A 100 7.35 6.74 2.72
C MET A 100 8.11 5.52 3.25
N VAL A 101 7.59 4.32 3.00
CA VAL A 101 8.25 3.05 3.34
C VAL A 101 8.29 2.16 2.11
N GLY A 102 9.49 1.72 1.75
CA GLY A 102 9.66 0.81 0.63
C GLY A 102 9.20 -0.60 0.98
N SER A 103 8.40 -1.18 0.11
CA SER A 103 8.01 -2.59 0.18
C SER A 103 8.25 -3.28 -1.16
N ILE A 104 8.61 -4.56 -1.09
CA ILE A 104 8.72 -5.45 -2.24
C ILE A 104 7.90 -6.70 -1.96
N SER A 105 7.45 -7.39 -3.01
CA SER A 105 6.61 -8.57 -2.86
C SER A 105 7.03 -9.71 -3.76
N LEU A 106 6.81 -10.92 -3.25
CA LEU A 106 6.87 -12.16 -4.01
C LEU A 106 5.60 -12.98 -3.75
N ALA A 107 5.37 -13.98 -4.59
CA ALA A 107 4.39 -15.03 -4.33
C ALA A 107 5.12 -16.34 -4.01
N ALA A 108 4.56 -17.13 -3.09
CA ALA A 108 5.01 -18.48 -2.81
C ALA A 108 4.48 -19.51 -3.83
N SER A 109 3.70 -19.07 -4.83
CA SER A 109 3.15 -19.89 -5.90
C SER A 109 3.40 -19.23 -7.26
N ASP A 110 4.06 -19.96 -8.15
CA ASP A 110 4.32 -19.51 -9.53
C ASP A 110 3.00 -19.32 -10.29
N ALA A 111 2.03 -20.23 -10.12
CA ALA A 111 0.71 -20.11 -10.74
C ALA A 111 0.00 -18.83 -10.28
N PHE A 112 0.09 -18.50 -8.99
CA PHE A 112 -0.45 -17.25 -8.46
C PHE A 112 0.27 -16.03 -9.05
N SER A 113 1.61 -16.07 -9.12
CA SER A 113 2.43 -14.99 -9.67
C SER A 113 2.08 -14.71 -11.13
N VAL A 114 2.00 -15.75 -11.96
CA VAL A 114 1.64 -15.61 -13.38
C VAL A 114 0.23 -15.05 -13.51
N LYS A 115 -0.74 -15.55 -12.74
CA LYS A 115 -2.14 -15.09 -12.82
C LYS A 115 -2.33 -13.64 -12.37
N ASN A 116 -1.69 -13.23 -11.27
CA ASN A 116 -1.94 -11.92 -10.65
C ASN A 116 -0.97 -10.83 -11.10
N LEU A 117 0.26 -11.20 -11.43
CA LEU A 117 1.34 -10.27 -11.74
C LEU A 117 1.85 -10.41 -13.18
N ASN A 118 1.39 -11.42 -13.92
CA ASN A 118 1.85 -11.75 -15.28
C ASN A 118 3.38 -11.92 -15.36
N ARG A 119 3.97 -12.56 -14.34
CA ARG A 119 5.42 -12.82 -14.27
C ARG A 119 5.72 -14.11 -13.54
N ASP A 120 6.75 -14.82 -13.98
CA ASP A 120 7.32 -15.97 -13.28
C ASP A 120 8.22 -15.53 -12.11
N HIS A 121 8.81 -16.50 -11.40
CA HIS A 121 9.68 -16.24 -10.27
C HIS A 121 10.90 -15.36 -10.63
N GLN A 122 11.57 -15.63 -11.74
CA GLN A 122 12.79 -14.89 -12.12
C GLN A 122 12.45 -13.45 -12.50
N ALA A 123 11.40 -13.25 -13.30
CA ALA A 123 10.89 -11.93 -13.63
C ALA A 123 10.40 -11.17 -12.38
N ASN A 124 9.83 -11.87 -11.37
CA ASN A 124 9.49 -11.28 -10.09
C ASN A 124 10.73 -10.80 -9.32
N LEU A 125 11.80 -11.60 -9.25
CA LEU A 125 13.06 -11.21 -8.61
C LEU A 125 13.69 -9.98 -9.28
N GLU A 126 13.67 -9.92 -10.62
CA GLU A 126 14.13 -8.72 -11.34
C GLU A 126 13.29 -7.50 -11.03
N ALA A 127 11.97 -7.65 -10.96
CA ALA A 127 11.07 -6.55 -10.57
C ALA A 127 11.35 -6.07 -9.14
N MET A 128 11.58 -6.99 -8.19
CA MET A 128 11.97 -6.65 -6.82
C MET A 128 13.28 -5.86 -6.79
N ARG A 129 14.30 -6.26 -7.57
CA ARG A 129 15.58 -5.52 -7.67
C ARG A 129 15.36 -4.10 -8.20
N LYS A 130 14.61 -3.96 -9.30
CA LYS A 130 14.27 -2.65 -9.89
C LYS A 130 13.51 -1.76 -8.90
N GLN A 131 12.53 -2.32 -8.21
CA GLN A 131 11.73 -1.61 -7.22
C GLN A 131 12.58 -1.18 -6.01
N THR A 132 13.45 -2.06 -5.49
CA THR A 132 14.40 -1.71 -4.43
C THR A 132 15.33 -0.57 -4.86
N ALA A 133 15.90 -0.64 -6.06
CA ALA A 133 16.77 0.42 -6.58
C ALA A 133 16.03 1.77 -6.68
N ALA A 134 14.78 1.77 -7.16
CA ALA A 134 13.94 2.96 -7.20
C ALA A 134 13.69 3.57 -5.80
N HIS A 135 13.35 2.75 -4.79
CA HIS A 135 13.19 3.24 -3.42
C HIS A 135 14.48 3.89 -2.89
N LEU A 136 15.61 3.18 -3.02
CA LEU A 136 16.90 3.65 -2.50
C LEU A 136 17.37 4.93 -3.19
N LYS A 137 17.13 5.08 -4.50
CA LYS A 137 17.40 6.31 -5.27
C LYS A 137 16.71 7.54 -4.67
N HIS A 138 15.55 7.36 -4.05
CA HIS A 138 14.80 8.43 -3.39
C HIS A 138 15.00 8.50 -1.87
N GLY A 139 15.98 7.76 -1.33
CA GLY A 139 16.26 7.73 0.11
C GLY A 139 15.19 7.02 0.93
N ILE A 140 14.38 6.17 0.31
CA ILE A 140 13.32 5.41 0.98
C ILE A 140 13.86 4.04 1.37
N PRO A 141 13.92 3.69 2.67
CA PRO A 141 14.39 2.37 3.08
C PRO A 141 13.37 1.30 2.70
N VAL A 142 13.87 0.14 2.27
CA VAL A 142 13.04 -1.05 2.00
C VAL A 142 13.07 -1.95 3.23
N THR A 143 12.03 -1.87 4.04
CA THR A 143 11.96 -2.58 5.34
C THR A 143 10.91 -3.69 5.38
N ARG A 144 10.14 -3.86 4.30
CA ARG A 144 9.05 -4.86 4.23
C ARG A 144 9.18 -5.74 2.98
N ILE A 145 8.98 -7.04 3.19
CA ILE A 145 8.78 -8.03 2.14
C ILE A 145 7.42 -8.68 2.35
N GLY A 146 6.53 -8.54 1.37
CA GLY A 146 5.26 -9.26 1.34
C GLY A 146 5.40 -10.62 0.65
N VAL A 147 4.84 -11.67 1.24
CA VAL A 147 4.76 -13.00 0.62
C VAL A 147 3.30 -13.34 0.39
N MET A 148 2.88 -13.31 -0.87
CA MET A 148 1.52 -13.68 -1.28
C MET A 148 1.39 -15.19 -1.43
N ALA A 149 0.19 -15.73 -1.23
CA ALA A 149 -0.07 -17.17 -1.23
C ALA A 149 0.84 -17.96 -0.25
N ALA A 150 1.28 -17.32 0.84
CA ALA A 150 2.25 -17.89 1.79
C ALA A 150 1.80 -19.21 2.44
N PHE A 151 0.48 -19.40 2.57
CA PHE A 151 -0.11 -20.56 3.24
C PHE A 151 -0.86 -21.50 2.28
N GLY A 152 -0.68 -21.34 0.96
CA GLY A 152 -1.31 -22.18 -0.06
C GLY A 152 -1.83 -21.40 -1.27
N CYS A 153 -2.01 -22.11 -2.38
CA CYS A 153 -2.61 -21.62 -3.62
C CYS A 153 -3.50 -22.72 -4.18
N ASN A 154 -4.75 -22.35 -4.50
CA ASN A 154 -5.73 -23.24 -5.14
C ASN A 154 -5.66 -23.14 -6.67
#